data_AF-A0AAE1ZE96-F1
#
_entry.id   AF-A0AAE1ZE96-F1
#
_cell.length_a   1.000
_cell.length_b   1.000
_cell.length_c   1.000
_cell.angle_alpha   90.00
_cell.angle_beta   90.00
_cell.angle_gamma   90.00
#
_symmetry.space_group_name_H-M   'P 1'
#
loop_
_entity.id
_entity.type
_entity.pdbx_description
1 polymer ?
#
loop_
_entity_poly.entity_id
_entity_poly.type
_entity_poly.pdbx_seq_one_letter_code
_entity_poly.pdbx_strand_id
1 'polypeptide(L)'
;MLRACPKLVPEDPDLFYNLGSLYFQTNQDQLAFECLSSTILLKPDHFDANQLAGVTMTLHGDYDVALNKYRSIVKQSSENSILWNNIGVALMVILNCANFLIKSNKRLAYQLFMKYEKCISTMNELTLPYWINKNDIDKLVTHLKTQLGRIESHQTSELLDT
;
A
#
# COMPACT_ATOMS: atom_id res chain seq x y z
N MET A 1 16.38 -15.26 42.83
CA MET A 1 15.08 -15.00 42.16
C MET A 1 14.54 -13.66 42.64
N LEU A 2 14.64 -12.61 41.82
CA LEU A 2 13.95 -11.35 42.06
C LEU A 2 13.06 -11.09 40.83
N ARG A 3 11.80 -10.80 41.14
CA ARG A 3 10.64 -10.79 40.25
C ARG A 3 10.84 -9.80 39.10
N ALA A 4 10.48 -10.25 37.90
CA ALA A 4 10.31 -9.40 36.73
C ALA A 4 9.38 -8.23 37.08
N CYS A 5 9.88 -6.99 36.98
CA CYS A 5 9.09 -5.77 37.08
C CYS A 5 8.33 -5.56 35.75
N PRO A 6 6.99 -5.70 35.70
CA PRO A 6 6.22 -5.60 34.45
C PRO A 6 5.74 -4.16 34.16
N LYS A 7 6.50 -3.10 34.50
CA LYS A 7 6.03 -1.70 34.42
C LYS A 7 7.10 -0.64 34.12
N LEU A 8 7.98 -0.92 33.18
CA LEU A 8 8.82 0.10 32.52
C LEU A 8 8.83 -0.17 31.02
N VAL A 9 7.67 -0.50 30.45
CA VAL A 9 7.50 -0.38 29.00
C VAL A 9 7.31 1.12 28.77
N PRO A 10 8.28 1.83 28.20
CA PRO A 10 8.07 3.24 27.89
C PRO A 10 6.91 3.29 26.90
N GLU A 11 5.83 3.95 27.30
CA GLU A 11 4.69 4.34 26.45
C GLU A 11 5.11 5.44 25.46
N ASP A 12 6.37 5.42 25.01
CA ASP A 12 6.95 6.37 24.09
C ASP A 12 6.82 5.80 22.67
N PRO A 13 5.92 6.36 21.83
CA PRO A 13 5.73 5.90 20.46
C PRO A 13 7.04 5.98 19.65
N ASP A 14 7.89 6.95 19.95
CA ASP A 14 9.12 7.22 19.21
C ASP A 14 10.17 6.13 19.52
N LEU A 15 10.18 5.57 20.73
CA LEU A 15 11.06 4.44 21.05
C LEU A 15 10.63 3.18 20.30
N PHE A 16 9.33 2.87 20.30
CA PHE A 16 8.81 1.74 19.53
C PHE A 16 9.08 1.91 18.03
N TYR A 17 9.01 3.13 17.51
CA TYR A 17 9.35 3.43 16.12
C TYR A 17 10.82 3.17 15.84
N ASN A 18 11.72 3.71 16.66
CA ASN A 18 13.16 3.53 16.50
C ASN A 18 13.54 2.05 16.54
N LEU A 19 12.93 1.29 17.46
CA LEU A 19 13.15 -0.14 17.60
C LEU A 19 12.58 -0.92 16.40
N GLY A 20 11.39 -0.56 15.91
CA GLY A 20 10.82 -1.10 14.69
C GLY A 20 11.66 -0.81 13.44
N SER A 21 12.24 0.39 13.35
CA SER A 21 13.15 0.79 12.28
C SER A 21 14.45 -0.01 12.29
N LEU A 22 15.03 -0.27 13.47
CA LEU A 22 16.19 -1.15 13.63
C LEU A 22 15.87 -2.59 13.24
N TYR A 23 14.71 -3.11 13.62
CA TYR A 23 14.29 -4.45 13.19
C TYR A 23 14.10 -4.54 11.67
N PHE A 24 13.51 -3.51 11.06
CA PHE A 24 13.38 -3.43 9.61
C PHE A 24 14.75 -3.44 8.91
N GLN A 25 15.72 -2.67 9.41
CA GLN A 25 17.08 -2.64 8.86
C GLN A 25 17.84 -3.97 9.03
N THR A 26 17.46 -4.78 10.01
CA THR A 26 18.04 -6.10 10.26
C THR A 26 17.25 -7.25 9.62
N ASN A 27 16.31 -6.93 8.71
CA ASN A 27 15.41 -7.88 8.04
C ASN A 27 14.58 -8.75 9.01
N GLN A 28 14.29 -8.23 10.20
CA GLN A 28 13.42 -8.85 11.19
C GLN A 28 12.00 -8.28 11.07
N ASP A 29 11.40 -8.50 9.91
CA ASP A 29 10.20 -7.77 9.49
C ASP A 29 8.98 -8.01 10.37
N GLN A 30 8.82 -9.22 10.91
CA GLN A 30 7.74 -9.54 11.84
C GLN A 30 7.84 -8.70 13.13
N LEU A 31 9.04 -8.59 13.69
CA LEU A 31 9.30 -7.78 14.89
C LEU A 31 9.18 -6.28 14.59
N ALA A 32 9.63 -5.87 13.40
CA ALA A 32 9.43 -4.51 12.91
C ALA A 32 7.94 -4.16 12.87
N PHE A 33 7.12 -5.05 12.32
CA PHE A 33 5.67 -4.86 12.23
C PHE A 33 4.99 -4.75 13.59
N GLU A 34 5.37 -5.60 14.56
CA GLU A 34 4.83 -5.55 15.93
C GLU A 34 5.17 -4.22 16.62
N CYS A 35 6.40 -3.75 16.46
CA CYS A 35 6.84 -2.49 17.05
C CYS A 35 6.17 -1.29 16.38
N LEU A 36 6.08 -1.28 15.05
CA LEU A 36 5.39 -0.24 14.29
C LEU A 36 3.88 -0.22 14.59
N SER A 37 3.26 -1.39 14.74
CA SER A 37 1.86 -1.51 15.15
C SER A 37 1.64 -0.94 16.54
N SER A 38 2.57 -1.16 17.46
CA SER A 38 2.55 -0.58 18.81
C SER A 38 2.68 0.95 18.77
N THR A 39 3.59 1.49 17.93
CA THR A 39 3.69 2.93 17.70
C THR A 39 2.38 3.51 17.16
N ILE A 40 1.79 2.87 16.14
CA ILE A 40 0.54 3.34 15.51
C ILE A 40 -0.64 3.25 16.50
N LEU A 41 -0.65 2.26 17.39
CA LEU A 41 -1.68 2.14 18.44
C LEU A 41 -1.58 3.30 19.44
N LEU A 42 -0.36 3.69 19.84
CA LEU A 42 -0.13 4.79 20.77
C LEU A 42 -0.30 6.17 20.11
N LYS A 43 0.13 6.30 18.85
CA LYS A 43 0.07 7.53 18.05
C LYS A 43 -0.37 7.20 16.62
N PRO A 44 -1.69 7.18 16.35
CA PRO A 44 -2.24 6.85 15.04
C PRO A 44 -1.73 7.75 13.91
N ASP A 45 -1.44 9.01 14.22
CA ASP A 45 -0.94 10.03 13.28
C ASP A 45 0.59 10.08 13.19
N HIS A 46 1.29 9.05 13.67
CA HIS A 46 2.75 9.00 13.52
C HIS A 46 3.11 8.76 12.06
N PHE A 47 3.60 9.82 11.38
CA PHE A 47 3.90 9.78 9.95
C PHE A 47 4.94 8.69 9.61
N ASP A 48 6.10 8.72 10.25
CA ASP A 48 7.20 7.79 9.90
C ASP A 48 6.87 6.32 10.17
N ALA A 49 6.17 6.03 11.28
CA ALA A 49 5.75 4.67 11.60
C ALA A 49 4.73 4.13 10.58
N ASN A 50 3.76 4.96 10.16
CA ASN A 50 2.81 4.57 9.12
C ASN A 50 3.48 4.42 7.75
N GLN A 51 4.46 5.28 7.43
CA GLN A 51 5.24 5.19 6.19
C GLN A 51 6.04 3.88 6.17
N LEU A 52 6.78 3.61 7.25
CA LEU A 52 7.62 2.42 7.36
C LEU A 52 6.77 1.14 7.36
N ALA A 53 5.64 1.12 8.07
CA ALA A 53 4.70 0.00 8.02
C ALA A 53 4.17 -0.26 6.60
N GLY A 54 3.85 0.81 5.85
CA GLY A 54 3.47 0.70 4.44
C GLY A 54 4.58 0.10 3.58
N VAL A 55 5.83 0.49 3.80
CA VAL A 55 7.00 -0.05 3.09
C VAL A 55 7.20 -1.52 3.42
N THR A 56 7.15 -1.90 4.70
CA THR A 56 7.25 -3.29 5.14
C THR A 56 6.18 -4.15 4.45
N MET A 57 4.92 -3.69 4.41
CA MET A 57 3.83 -4.39 3.72
C MET A 57 4.06 -4.50 2.20
N THR A 58 4.54 -3.43 1.54
CA THR A 58 4.90 -3.48 0.11
C THR A 58 5.96 -4.55 -0.16
N LEU A 59 6.95 -4.70 0.72
CA LEU A 59 8.00 -5.72 0.58
C LEU A 59 7.48 -7.14 0.80
N HIS A 60 6.47 -7.32 1.64
CA HIS A 60 5.84 -8.63 1.90
C HIS A 60 4.82 -9.05 0.82
N GLY A 61 4.52 -8.16 -0.13
CA GLY A 61 3.51 -8.41 -1.17
C GLY A 61 2.08 -8.08 -0.74
N ASP A 62 1.89 -7.56 0.47
CA ASP A 62 0.59 -7.12 0.99
C ASP A 62 0.25 -5.70 0.50
N TYR A 63 0.24 -5.52 -0.82
CA TYR A 63 0.03 -4.22 -1.47
C TYR A 63 -1.30 -3.57 -1.09
N ASP A 64 -2.31 -4.39 -0.77
CA ASP A 64 -3.63 -3.97 -0.33
C ASP A 64 -3.59 -3.19 1.00
N VAL A 65 -2.83 -3.72 1.95
CA VAL A 65 -2.68 -3.11 3.27
C VAL A 65 -1.74 -1.91 3.16
N ALA A 66 -0.68 -2.02 2.36
CA ALA A 66 0.24 -0.93 2.08
C ALA A 66 -0.47 0.30 1.50
N LEU A 67 -1.30 0.13 0.46
CA LEU A 67 -2.04 1.23 -0.16
C LEU A 67 -3.02 1.90 0.82
N ASN A 68 -3.65 1.12 1.71
CA ASN A 68 -4.52 1.68 2.74
C ASN A 68 -3.72 2.54 3.75
N LYS A 69 -2.52 2.11 4.13
CA LYS A 69 -1.63 2.88 5.01
C LYS A 69 -1.10 4.14 4.32
N TYR A 70 -0.69 4.04 3.07
CA TYR A 70 -0.28 5.23 2.31
C TYR A 70 -1.43 6.23 2.17
N ARG A 71 -2.66 5.76 1.94
CA ARG A 71 -3.84 6.62 1.84
C ARG A 71 -4.09 7.45 3.11
N SER A 72 -3.83 6.92 4.30
CA SER A 72 -4.02 7.69 5.53
C SER A 72 -2.98 8.79 5.72
N ILE A 73 -1.73 8.55 5.30
CA ILE A 73 -0.64 9.53 5.49
C ILE A 73 -0.45 10.53 4.34
N VAL A 74 -0.94 10.21 3.14
CA VAL A 74 -0.93 11.16 2.00
C VAL A 74 -1.68 12.45 2.35
N LYS A 75 -2.73 12.37 3.18
CA LYS A 75 -3.48 13.55 3.65
C LYS A 75 -2.67 14.44 4.60
N GLN A 76 -1.68 13.89 5.30
CA GLN A 76 -0.87 14.61 6.28
C GLN A 76 0.36 15.25 5.65
N SER A 77 0.96 14.59 4.66
CA SER A 77 2.15 15.10 3.97
C SER A 77 2.08 14.81 2.48
N SER A 78 1.28 15.61 1.78
CA SER A 78 1.08 15.50 0.34
C SER A 78 2.30 15.83 -0.52
N GLU A 79 3.29 16.52 0.05
CA GLU A 79 4.51 16.96 -0.66
C GLU A 79 5.70 15.99 -0.51
N ASN A 80 5.53 14.88 0.22
CA ASN A 80 6.63 13.95 0.47
C ASN A 80 6.92 13.07 -0.76
N SER A 81 8.03 13.37 -1.45
CA SER A 81 8.47 12.65 -2.65
C SER A 81 8.77 11.16 -2.41
N ILE A 82 9.25 10.79 -1.21
CA ILE A 82 9.57 9.40 -0.83
C ILE A 82 8.28 8.60 -0.66
N LEU A 83 7.27 9.18 -0.02
CA LEU A 83 5.96 8.53 0.13
C LEU A 83 5.35 8.19 -1.23
N TRP A 84 5.38 9.15 -2.14
CA TRP A 84 4.85 8.94 -3.48
C TRP A 84 5.66 7.94 -4.31
N ASN A 85 6.98 7.88 -4.12
CA ASN A 85 7.80 6.80 -4.71
C ASN A 85 7.23 5.43 -4.34
N ASN A 86 7.01 5.22 -3.05
CA ASN A 86 6.61 3.92 -2.51
C ASN A 86 5.20 3.53 -2.98
N ILE A 87 4.30 4.52 -3.10
CA ILE A 87 2.98 4.35 -3.72
C ILE A 87 3.13 3.97 -5.20
N GLY A 88 3.96 4.70 -5.95
CA GLY A 88 4.21 4.43 -7.37
C GLY A 88 4.73 3.02 -7.62
N VAL A 89 5.70 2.57 -6.82
CA VAL A 89 6.22 1.20 -6.86
C VAL A 89 5.10 0.19 -6.59
N ALA A 90 4.31 0.37 -5.52
CA ALA A 90 3.22 -0.54 -5.18
C ALA A 90 2.16 -0.62 -6.31
N LEU A 91 1.77 0.52 -6.89
CA LEU A 91 0.82 0.57 -8.00
C LEU A 91 1.36 -0.11 -9.27
N MET A 92 2.64 0.10 -9.59
CA MET A 92 3.28 -0.53 -10.75
C MET A 92 3.30 -2.06 -10.61
N VAL A 93 3.57 -2.58 -9.42
CA VAL A 93 3.50 -4.03 -9.16
C VAL A 93 2.09 -4.55 -9.36
N ILE A 94 1.07 -3.88 -8.81
CA ILE A 94 -0.34 -4.27 -8.99
C ILE A 94 -0.72 -4.31 -10.48
N LEU A 95 -0.35 -3.29 -11.25
CA LEU A 95 -0.65 -3.23 -12.69
C LEU A 95 0.08 -4.33 -13.46
N ASN A 96 1.34 -4.61 -13.14
CA ASN A 96 2.10 -5.68 -13.76
C ASN A 96 1.50 -7.06 -13.44
N CYS A 97 1.07 -7.28 -12.20
CA CYS A 97 0.34 -8.48 -11.80
C CYS A 97 -0.99 -8.61 -12.56
N ALA A 98 -1.77 -7.52 -12.67
CA ALA A 98 -3.01 -7.52 -13.46
C ALA A 98 -2.74 -7.84 -14.94
N ASN A 99 -1.67 -7.27 -15.51
CA ASN A 99 -1.27 -7.52 -16.89
C ASN A 99 -0.82 -8.96 -17.11
N PHE A 100 -0.08 -9.55 -16.17
CA PHE A 100 0.30 -10.96 -16.22
C PHE A 100 -0.93 -11.88 -16.14
N LEU A 101 -1.87 -11.56 -15.24
CA LEU A 101 -3.08 -12.34 -15.01
C LEU A 101 -4.12 -12.22 -16.12
N ILE A 102 -4.01 -11.23 -17.01
CA ILE A 102 -5.05 -10.99 -18.02
C ILE A 102 -5.27 -12.17 -18.99
N LYS A 103 -4.24 -12.99 -19.21
CA LYS A 103 -4.33 -14.18 -20.07
C LYS A 103 -4.84 -15.41 -19.34
N SER A 104 -4.57 -15.52 -18.03
CA SER A 104 -4.89 -16.71 -17.23
C SER A 104 -6.17 -16.56 -16.41
N ASN A 105 -6.39 -15.41 -15.77
CA ASN A 105 -7.54 -15.12 -14.92
C ASN A 105 -7.99 -13.67 -15.05
N LYS A 106 -8.83 -13.41 -16.07
CA LYS A 106 -9.37 -12.08 -16.38
C LYS A 106 -10.17 -11.45 -15.24
N ARG A 107 -10.90 -12.25 -14.45
CA ARG A 107 -11.70 -11.76 -13.31
C ARG A 107 -10.81 -11.17 -12.22
N LEU A 108 -9.74 -11.88 -11.86
CA LEU A 108 -8.78 -11.39 -10.87
C LEU A 108 -8.01 -10.18 -11.39
N ALA A 109 -7.60 -10.19 -12.67
CA ALA A 109 -6.98 -9.03 -13.31
C ALA A 109 -7.88 -7.78 -13.26
N TYR A 110 -9.18 -7.95 -13.51
CA TYR A 110 -10.16 -6.86 -13.39
C TYR A 110 -10.32 -6.35 -11.95
N GLN A 111 -10.37 -7.23 -10.96
CA GLN A 111 -10.45 -6.83 -9.55
C GLN A 111 -9.23 -6.00 -9.11
N LEU A 112 -8.03 -6.43 -9.50
CA LEU A 112 -6.80 -5.68 -9.24
C LEU A 112 -6.80 -4.32 -9.95
N PHE A 113 -7.26 -4.28 -11.19
CA PHE A 113 -7.36 -3.06 -11.98
C PHE A 113 -8.36 -2.06 -11.38
N MET A 114 -9.55 -2.51 -10.98
CA MET A 114 -10.55 -1.68 -10.29
C MET A 114 -10.04 -1.14 -8.96
N LYS A 115 -9.27 -1.95 -8.21
CA LYS A 115 -8.64 -1.52 -6.98
C LYS A 115 -7.64 -0.40 -7.22
N TYR A 116 -6.83 -0.54 -8.26
CA TYR A 116 -5.90 0.50 -8.71
C TYR A 116 -6.64 1.80 -9.07
N GLU A 117 -7.72 1.73 -9.87
CA GLU A 117 -8.51 2.92 -10.26
C GLU A 117 -9.16 3.60 -9.05
N LYS A 118 -9.68 2.82 -8.11
CA LYS A 118 -10.20 3.33 -6.84
C LYS A 118 -9.12 4.04 -6.02
N CYS A 119 -7.92 3.46 -5.94
CA CYS A 119 -6.81 4.05 -5.21
C CYS A 119 -6.43 5.41 -5.82
N ILE A 120 -6.26 5.47 -7.15
CA ILE A 120 -5.90 6.72 -7.85
C ILE A 120 -7.00 7.75 -7.78
N SER A 121 -8.27 7.38 -7.99
CA SER A 121 -9.38 8.33 -7.89
C SER A 121 -9.47 8.97 -6.50
N THR A 122 -9.17 8.22 -5.44
CA THR A 122 -9.09 8.79 -4.08
C THR A 122 -7.84 9.62 -3.82
N MET A 123 -6.79 9.45 -4.64
CA MET A 123 -5.54 10.21 -4.55
C MET A 123 -5.51 11.41 -5.50
N ASN A 124 -6.42 11.51 -6.49
CA ASN A 124 -6.48 12.55 -7.52
C ASN A 124 -6.62 13.99 -7.00
N GLU A 125 -6.86 14.21 -5.71
CA GLU A 125 -6.73 15.54 -5.09
C GLU A 125 -5.25 15.97 -4.91
N LEU A 126 -4.30 15.05 -5.03
CA LEU A 126 -2.87 15.27 -4.84
C LEU A 126 -2.09 14.60 -5.97
N THR A 127 -1.50 15.42 -6.84
CA THR A 127 -0.80 15.00 -8.06
C THR A 127 0.31 13.97 -7.80
N LEU A 128 0.24 12.83 -8.49
CA LEU A 128 1.35 11.87 -8.60
C LEU A 128 2.64 12.60 -9.05
N PRO A 129 3.81 12.37 -8.42
CA PRO A 129 5.04 13.06 -8.79
C PRO A 129 5.46 12.78 -10.22
N TYR A 130 6.04 13.80 -10.83
CA TYR A 130 6.45 13.89 -12.23
C TYR A 130 7.36 12.75 -12.74
N TRP A 131 8.07 12.04 -11.86
CA TRP A 131 9.06 11.03 -12.22
C TRP A 131 8.59 9.58 -12.03
N ILE A 132 7.44 9.33 -11.41
CA ILE A 132 6.74 8.07 -11.67
C ILE A 132 6.47 8.13 -13.16
N ASN A 133 7.05 7.23 -13.96
CA ASN A 133 6.98 7.32 -15.41
C ASN A 133 5.52 7.18 -15.86
N LYS A 134 4.82 8.32 -15.87
CA LYS A 134 3.40 8.42 -16.13
C LYS A 134 3.08 7.80 -17.48
N ASN A 135 4.02 7.88 -18.42
CA ASN A 135 3.91 7.24 -19.71
C ASN A 135 3.86 5.70 -19.63
N ASP A 136 4.58 5.05 -18.73
CA ASP A 136 4.57 3.58 -18.62
C ASP A 136 3.31 3.09 -17.89
N ILE A 137 2.91 3.78 -16.82
CA ILE A 137 1.66 3.50 -16.11
C ILE A 137 0.47 3.76 -17.03
N ASP A 138 0.41 4.90 -17.72
CA ASP A 138 -0.69 5.26 -18.62
C ASP A 138 -0.78 4.27 -19.79
N LYS A 139 0.35 3.81 -20.34
CA LYS A 139 0.37 2.76 -21.36
C LYS A 139 -0.17 1.44 -20.83
N LEU A 140 0.28 1.00 -19.65
CA LEU A 140 -0.20 -0.24 -19.03
C LEU A 140 -1.70 -0.16 -18.71
N VAL A 141 -2.16 0.96 -18.17
CA VAL A 141 -3.57 1.21 -17.90
C VAL A 141 -4.39 1.17 -19.17
N THR A 142 -3.95 1.87 -20.23
CA THR A 142 -4.64 1.87 -21.52
C THR A 142 -4.71 0.46 -22.09
N HIS A 143 -3.59 -0.28 -22.05
CA HIS A 143 -3.54 -1.68 -22.46
C HIS A 143 -4.54 -2.54 -21.68
N LEU A 144 -4.53 -2.46 -20.34
CA LEU A 144 -5.45 -3.19 -19.47
C LEU A 144 -6.91 -2.81 -19.77
N LYS A 145 -7.24 -1.53 -19.93
CA LYS A 145 -8.59 -1.08 -20.30
C LYS A 145 -9.06 -1.69 -21.61
N THR A 146 -8.23 -1.71 -22.65
CA THR A 146 -8.61 -2.30 -23.95
C THR A 146 -8.90 -3.80 -23.85
N GLN A 147 -8.15 -4.52 -23.00
CA GLN A 147 -8.26 -5.96 -22.85
C GLN A 147 -9.36 -6.38 -21.87
N LEU A 148 -9.60 -5.58 -20.83
CA LEU A 148 -10.60 -5.79 -19.79
C LEU A 148 -11.97 -5.17 -20.13
N GLY A 149 -12.06 -4.22 -21.07
CA GLY A 149 -13.31 -3.57 -21.48
C GLY A 149 -14.38 -4.54 -22.03
N ARG A 150 -14.00 -5.79 -22.33
CA ARG A 150 -14.93 -6.88 -22.67
C ARG A 150 -15.66 -7.50 -21.46
N ILE A 151 -15.22 -7.20 -20.24
CA ILE A 151 -15.83 -7.71 -19.00
C ILE A 151 -17.02 -6.83 -18.60
N GLU A 152 -16.93 -5.51 -18.79
CA GLU A 152 -18.03 -4.57 -18.53
C GLU A 152 -19.27 -4.86 -19.39
N SER A 153 -19.07 -5.31 -20.64
CA SER A 153 -20.18 -5.68 -21.54
C SER A 153 -20.87 -7.01 -21.16
N HIS A 154 -20.25 -7.83 -20.32
CA HIS A 154 -20.78 -9.14 -19.91
C HIS A 154 -21.21 -9.20 -18.44
N GLN A 155 -20.72 -8.31 -17.57
CA GLN A 155 -21.13 -8.28 -16.15
C GLN A 155 -22.37 -7.44 -15.87
N THR A 156 -22.85 -6.62 -16.81
CA THR A 156 -24.20 -6.05 -16.71
C THR A 156 -25.30 -7.11 -16.80
N SER A 157 -25.02 -8.33 -17.29
CA SER A 157 -25.99 -9.44 -17.29
C SER A 157 -25.84 -10.44 -16.14
N GLU A 158 -24.73 -10.45 -15.40
CA GLU A 158 -24.51 -11.44 -14.31
C GLU A 158 -24.49 -10.82 -12.90
N LEU A 159 -24.51 -9.48 -12.77
CA LEU A 159 -24.65 -8.79 -11.47
C LEU A 159 -26.09 -8.33 -11.17
N LEU A 160 -27.05 -8.61 -12.06
CA LEU A 160 -28.48 -8.37 -11.85
C LEU A 160 -29.27 -9.64 -11.50
N ASP A 161 -28.69 -10.83 -11.67
CA ASP A 161 -29.34 -12.11 -11.42
C ASP A 161 -28.49 -13.02 -10.51
N THR A 162 -28.27 -12.62 -9.25
CA THR A 162 -28.15 -13.49 -8.03
C THR A 162 -27.97 -12.63 -6.79
#